data_AF-B6C886-F1
#
_entry.id   AF-B6C886-F1
#
_cell.length_a   1.000
_cell.length_b   1.000
_cell.length_c   1.000
_cell.angle_alpha   90.00
_cell.angle_beta   90.00
_cell.angle_gamma   90.00
#
_symmetry.space_group_name_H-M   'P 1'
#
loop_
_entity.id
_entity.type
_entity.pdbx_description
1 polymer ?
#
loop_
_entity_poly.entity_id
_entity_poly.type
_entity_poly.pdbx_seq_one_letter_code
_entity_poly.pdbx_strand_id
1 'polypeptide(L)'
;DRVKLYVRRVFITDEFDDMLPKYLGFIRGVVDSDDLPLNVSRETLQQHKLLRVIKKKIVRKALEMIKKLDDESFKKFWKEFGTSIKLGLIEDFQNKSRLAKLVRFHSSHEDGELTSLDDYVARMKKNQEHIFFVAGSSMEEVKASPFVERLLKRGYEVLYLTEPIDEY
;
A
#
# COMPACT_ATOMS: atom_id res chain seq x y z
N ASP A 1 3.90 9.02 -19.38
CA ASP A 1 4.81 7.85 -19.36
C ASP A 1 4.39 6.81 -18.33
N ARG A 2 3.48 5.93 -18.73
CA ARG A 2 2.95 4.81 -17.93
C ARG A 2 3.64 3.50 -18.35
N VAL A 3 3.14 2.37 -17.85
CA VAL A 3 3.60 1.02 -18.21
C VAL A 3 3.45 0.79 -19.72
N LYS A 4 4.55 0.42 -20.40
CA LYS A 4 4.57 0.11 -21.84
C LYS A 4 4.32 -1.38 -22.07
N LEU A 5 3.39 -1.72 -22.95
CA LEU A 5 3.08 -3.10 -23.34
C LEU A 5 3.78 -3.46 -24.67
N TYR A 6 4.51 -4.56 -24.64
CA TYR A 6 5.13 -5.22 -25.77
C TYR A 6 4.57 -6.63 -25.90
N VAL A 7 4.51 -7.12 -27.13
CA VAL A 7 4.17 -8.51 -27.43
C VAL A 7 5.25 -9.06 -28.33
N ARG A 8 5.98 -10.08 -27.87
CA ARG A 8 7.13 -10.66 -28.58
C ARG A 8 8.13 -9.58 -29.02
N ARG A 9 8.48 -8.66 -28.10
CA ARG A 9 9.38 -7.52 -28.33
C ARG A 9 8.87 -6.46 -29.32
N VAL A 10 7.63 -6.57 -29.80
CA VAL A 10 7.00 -5.55 -30.64
C VAL A 10 6.21 -4.60 -29.75
N PHE A 11 6.47 -3.30 -29.87
CA PHE A 11 5.73 -2.27 -29.13
C PHE A 11 4.27 -2.26 -29.56
N ILE A 12 3.36 -2.32 -28.59
CA ILE A 12 1.92 -2.26 -28.84
C ILE A 12 1.39 -0.89 -28.43
N THR A 13 1.54 -0.54 -27.16
CA THR A 13 1.02 0.71 -26.62
C THR A 13 1.53 1.01 -25.22
N ASP A 14 1.49 2.29 -24.85
CA ASP A 14 1.70 2.84 -23.51
C ASP A 14 0.44 3.54 -22.94
N GLU A 15 -0.66 3.53 -23.69
CA GLU A 15 -1.98 4.08 -23.33
C GLU A 15 -2.87 2.99 -22.73
N PHE A 16 -2.33 2.30 -21.72
CA PHE A 16 -3.01 1.19 -21.08
C PHE A 16 -3.38 1.54 -19.64
N ASP A 17 -4.35 2.45 -19.53
CA ASP A 17 -4.75 3.08 -18.28
C ASP A 17 -5.19 2.09 -17.19
N ASP A 18 -5.73 0.95 -17.59
CA ASP A 18 -6.19 -0.08 -16.67
C ASP A 18 -5.12 -1.15 -16.33
N MET A 19 -3.85 -0.99 -16.72
CA MET A 19 -2.82 -2.02 -16.42
C MET A 19 -2.52 -2.16 -14.94
N LEU A 20 -2.55 -1.05 -14.21
CA LEU A 20 -2.33 -1.00 -12.78
C LEU A 20 -3.53 -0.34 -12.10
N PRO A 21 -3.88 -0.75 -10.89
CA PRO A 21 -4.86 -0.04 -10.10
C PRO A 21 -4.36 1.38 -9.82
N LYS A 22 -5.28 2.32 -9.61
CA LYS A 22 -4.97 3.75 -9.45
C LYS A 22 -3.94 4.02 -8.36
N TYR A 23 -4.03 3.28 -7.25
CA TYR A 23 -3.11 3.38 -6.13
C TYR A 23 -1.66 2.94 -6.45
N LEU A 24 -1.41 2.28 -7.59
CA LEU A 24 -0.08 1.98 -8.11
C LEU A 24 0.25 2.78 -9.38
N GLY A 25 -0.51 3.83 -9.68
CA GLY A 25 -0.34 4.64 -10.90
C GLY A 25 1.02 5.33 -11.02
N PHE A 26 1.78 5.43 -9.93
CA PHE A 26 3.14 5.95 -9.92
C PHE A 26 4.18 4.99 -10.54
N ILE A 27 3.84 3.70 -10.69
CA ILE A 27 4.76 2.70 -11.23
C ILE A 27 4.95 2.91 -12.73
N ARG A 28 6.21 2.93 -13.14
CA ARG A 28 6.63 2.96 -14.55
C ARG A 28 7.38 1.68 -14.88
N GLY A 29 7.25 1.19 -16.11
CA GLY A 29 7.94 -0.02 -16.52
C GLY A 29 7.54 -0.52 -17.90
N VAL A 30 8.05 -1.70 -18.23
CA VAL A 30 7.79 -2.40 -19.49
C VAL A 30 7.26 -3.78 -19.17
N VAL A 31 6.23 -4.21 -19.90
CA VAL A 31 5.65 -5.55 -19.85
C VAL A 31 5.79 -6.13 -21.25
N ASP A 32 6.60 -7.16 -21.42
CA ASP A 32 6.73 -7.91 -22.66
C ASP A 32 6.12 -9.30 -22.48
N SER A 33 5.16 -9.67 -23.34
CA SER A 33 4.42 -10.92 -23.25
C SER A 33 4.54 -11.71 -24.56
N ASP A 34 4.97 -12.97 -24.47
CA ASP A 34 5.06 -13.86 -25.64
C ASP A 34 3.71 -14.51 -26.01
N ASP A 35 2.79 -14.55 -25.06
CA ASP A 35 1.52 -15.28 -25.11
C ASP A 35 0.30 -14.42 -25.54
N LEU A 36 0.46 -13.10 -25.64
CA LEU A 36 -0.62 -12.24 -26.11
C LEU A 36 -0.70 -12.28 -27.63
N PRO A 37 -1.89 -12.17 -28.23
CA PRO A 37 -2.03 -12.12 -29.68
C PRO A 37 -1.47 -10.79 -30.21
N LEU A 38 -0.61 -10.86 -31.23
CA LEU A 38 -0.01 -9.68 -31.87
C LEU A 38 -0.96 -9.02 -32.88
N ASN A 39 -1.68 -9.86 -33.64
CA ASN A 39 -2.50 -9.43 -34.79
C ASN A 39 -3.98 -9.27 -34.40
N VAL A 40 -4.26 -8.45 -33.39
CA VAL A 40 -5.63 -8.13 -32.96
C VAL A 40 -5.80 -6.63 -32.73
N SER A 41 -7.06 -6.17 -32.74
CA SER A 41 -7.36 -4.78 -32.38
C SER A 41 -7.01 -4.51 -30.91
N ARG A 42 -6.73 -3.24 -30.59
CA ARG A 42 -6.46 -2.78 -29.20
C ARG A 42 -7.60 -3.12 -28.25
N GLU A 43 -8.84 -2.95 -28.71
CA GLU A 43 -10.05 -3.30 -27.96
C GLU A 43 -10.12 -4.80 -27.65
N THR A 44 -9.85 -5.65 -28.64
CA THR A 44 -9.80 -7.11 -28.45
C THR A 44 -8.71 -7.50 -27.46
N LEU A 45 -7.54 -6.86 -27.55
CA LEU A 45 -6.41 -7.10 -26.65
C LEU A 45 -6.76 -6.69 -25.21
N GLN A 46 -7.46 -5.57 -25.02
CA GLN A 46 -7.92 -5.08 -23.72
C GLN A 46 -8.88 -6.03 -23.01
N GLN A 47 -9.73 -6.71 -23.77
CA GLN A 47 -10.69 -7.67 -23.22
C GLN A 47 -10.09 -9.08 -23.06
N HIS A 48 -8.85 -9.31 -23.53
CA HIS A 48 -8.22 -10.62 -23.52
C HIS A 48 -8.01 -11.16 -22.10
N LYS A 49 -8.39 -12.43 -21.86
CA LYS A 49 -8.35 -13.06 -20.51
C LYS A 49 -6.96 -13.05 -19.89
N LEU A 50 -5.92 -13.27 -20.70
CA LEU A 50 -4.54 -13.30 -20.21
C LEU A 50 -4.10 -11.95 -19.61
N LEU A 51 -4.62 -10.85 -20.14
CA LEU A 51 -4.29 -9.53 -19.64
C LEU A 51 -4.72 -9.38 -18.17
N ARG A 52 -5.87 -9.94 -17.78
CA ARG A 52 -6.32 -9.95 -16.38
C ARG A 52 -5.33 -10.68 -15.46
N VAL A 53 -4.71 -11.75 -15.96
CA VAL A 53 -3.69 -12.52 -15.23
C VAL A 53 -2.40 -11.70 -15.10
N ILE A 54 -1.97 -11.06 -16.19
CA ILE A 54 -0.80 -10.18 -16.22
C ILE A 54 -0.97 -9.04 -15.20
N LYS A 55 -2.11 -8.33 -15.21
CA LYS A 55 -2.41 -7.25 -14.25
C LYS A 55 -2.23 -7.71 -12.80
N LYS A 56 -2.86 -8.83 -12.42
CA LYS A 56 -2.72 -9.41 -11.06
C LYS A 56 -1.28 -9.74 -10.70
N LYS A 57 -0.51 -10.27 -11.66
CA LYS A 57 0.90 -10.64 -11.45
C LYS A 57 1.77 -9.41 -11.25
N ILE A 58 1.55 -8.33 -12.02
CA ILE A 58 2.29 -7.08 -11.87
C ILE A 58 2.01 -6.45 -10.51
N VAL A 59 0.73 -6.33 -10.09
CA VAL A 59 0.37 -5.80 -8.76
C VAL A 59 1.08 -6.59 -7.66
N ARG A 60 1.01 -7.92 -7.71
CA ARG A 60 1.70 -8.77 -6.73
C ARG A 60 3.21 -8.52 -6.72
N LYS A 61 3.85 -8.42 -7.88
CA LYS A 61 5.29 -8.17 -8.00
C LYS A 61 5.69 -6.79 -7.51
N ALA A 62 4.89 -5.77 -7.78
CA ALA A 62 5.08 -4.43 -7.26
C ALA A 62 5.08 -4.41 -5.71
N LEU A 63 4.08 -5.03 -5.09
CA LEU A 63 4.02 -5.13 -3.63
C LEU A 63 5.17 -5.96 -3.05
N GLU A 64 5.59 -7.04 -3.72
CA GLU A 64 6.77 -7.83 -3.34
C GLU A 64 8.06 -7.01 -3.44
N MET A 65 8.19 -6.11 -4.41
CA MET A 65 9.35 -5.22 -4.55
C MET A 65 9.37 -4.17 -3.44
N ILE A 66 8.24 -3.52 -3.17
CA ILE A 66 8.13 -2.51 -2.09
C ILE A 66 8.47 -3.13 -0.74
N LYS A 67 8.02 -4.37 -0.49
CA LYS A 67 8.35 -5.09 0.75
C LYS A 67 9.85 -5.37 0.92
N LYS A 68 10.61 -5.44 -0.16
CA LYS A 68 12.05 -5.76 -0.15
C LYS A 68 12.95 -4.53 -0.05
N LEU A 69 12.38 -3.33 -0.01
CA LEU A 69 13.15 -2.12 0.25
C LEU A 69 13.80 -2.21 1.63
N ASP A 70 15.05 -1.76 1.73
CA ASP A 70 15.71 -1.52 3.02
C ASP A 70 15.03 -0.37 3.77
N ASP A 71 15.35 -0.20 5.05
CA ASP A 71 14.68 0.77 5.92
C ASP A 71 14.80 2.21 5.41
N GLU A 72 15.95 2.61 4.89
CA GLU A 72 16.17 3.98 4.40
C GLU A 72 15.36 4.23 3.12
N SER A 73 15.42 3.29 2.18
CA SER A 73 14.63 3.31 0.94
C SER A 73 13.14 3.27 1.24
N PHE A 74 12.72 2.50 2.24
CA PHE A 74 11.33 2.39 2.65
C PHE A 74 10.82 3.69 3.29
N LYS A 75 11.61 4.34 4.15
CA LYS A 75 11.24 5.66 4.73
C LYS A 75 11.01 6.69 3.62
N LYS A 76 11.90 6.75 2.61
CA LYS A 76 11.74 7.61 1.42
C LYS A 76 10.49 7.25 0.63
N PHE A 77 10.26 5.96 0.36
CA PHE A 77 9.07 5.48 -0.32
C PHE A 77 7.78 5.85 0.42
N TRP A 78 7.73 5.66 1.73
CA TRP A 78 6.55 5.93 2.54
C TRP A 78 6.18 7.41 2.56
N LYS A 79 7.18 8.29 2.62
CA LYS A 79 6.96 9.74 2.56
C LYS A 79 6.27 10.17 1.25
N GLU A 80 6.63 9.56 0.13
CA GLU A 80 6.10 9.94 -1.20
C GLU A 80 4.81 9.19 -1.56
N PHE A 81 4.69 7.91 -1.17
CA PHE A 81 3.64 7.00 -1.64
C PHE A 81 2.82 6.35 -0.53
N GLY A 82 2.97 6.76 0.73
CA GLY A 82 2.22 6.21 1.87
C GLY A 82 0.70 6.28 1.68
N THR A 83 0.19 7.44 1.26
CA THR A 83 -1.23 7.63 0.92
C THR A 83 -1.69 6.67 -0.19
N SER A 84 -0.83 6.39 -1.17
CA SER A 84 -1.14 5.44 -2.23
C SER A 84 -1.28 4.01 -1.69
N ILE A 85 -0.43 3.60 -0.73
CA ILE A 85 -0.59 2.30 -0.08
C ILE A 85 -1.87 2.22 0.76
N LYS A 86 -2.23 3.31 1.46
CA LYS A 86 -3.47 3.41 2.22
C LYS A 86 -4.71 3.32 1.32
N LEU A 87 -4.72 4.00 0.16
CA LEU A 87 -5.76 3.85 -0.86
C LEU A 87 -5.88 2.39 -1.32
N GLY A 88 -4.74 1.72 -1.54
CA GLY A 88 -4.73 0.30 -1.89
C GLY A 88 -5.43 -0.59 -0.86
N LEU A 89 -5.30 -0.29 0.44
CA LEU A 89 -5.97 -1.06 1.50
C LEU A 89 -7.50 -0.99 1.42
N ILE A 90 -8.02 0.15 0.95
CA ILE A 90 -9.45 0.42 0.78
C ILE A 90 -9.95 -0.23 -0.52
N GLU A 91 -9.20 -0.10 -1.61
CA GLU A 91 -9.66 -0.49 -2.95
C GLU A 91 -9.34 -1.96 -3.34
N ASP A 92 -8.20 -2.51 -2.89
CA ASP A 92 -7.70 -3.83 -3.31
C ASP A 92 -7.83 -4.89 -2.21
N PHE A 93 -9.07 -5.37 -2.05
CA PHE A 93 -9.40 -6.44 -1.11
C PHE A 93 -8.60 -7.74 -1.35
N GLN A 94 -8.20 -8.03 -2.59
CA GLN A 94 -7.44 -9.25 -2.92
C GLN A 94 -6.00 -9.19 -2.40
N ASN A 95 -5.43 -7.99 -2.28
CA ASN A 95 -4.09 -7.77 -1.74
C ASN A 95 -4.07 -7.13 -0.34
N LYS A 96 -5.23 -6.99 0.33
CA LYS A 96 -5.37 -6.34 1.64
C LYS A 96 -4.33 -6.80 2.67
N SER A 97 -4.11 -8.11 2.78
CA SER A 97 -3.14 -8.69 3.72
C SER A 97 -1.67 -8.37 3.40
N ARG A 98 -1.34 -8.12 2.13
CA ARG A 98 0.01 -7.68 1.71
C ARG A 98 0.20 -6.20 1.98
N LEU A 99 -0.82 -5.40 1.67
CA LEU A 99 -0.82 -3.96 1.87
C LEU A 99 -0.79 -3.58 3.36
N ALA A 100 -1.52 -4.32 4.20
CA ALA A 100 -1.50 -4.14 5.66
C ALA A 100 -0.09 -4.28 6.28
N LYS A 101 0.81 -5.03 5.66
CA LYS A 101 2.21 -5.15 6.13
C LYS A 101 3.08 -3.96 5.73
N LEU A 102 2.63 -3.17 4.76
CA LEU A 102 3.34 -2.00 4.25
C LEU A 102 2.90 -0.71 4.93
N VAL A 103 1.75 -0.67 5.60
CA VAL A 103 1.34 0.56 6.28
C VAL A 103 2.23 0.89 7.46
N ARG A 104 2.38 2.19 7.68
CA ARG A 104 3.06 2.75 8.85
C ARG A 104 2.21 3.83 9.47
N PHE A 105 2.31 3.94 10.79
CA PHE A 105 1.61 4.96 11.58
C PHE A 105 2.55 5.51 12.64
N HIS A 106 2.27 6.72 13.11
CA HIS A 106 2.84 7.16 14.38
C HIS A 106 2.17 6.40 15.53
N SER A 107 2.86 6.28 16.65
CA SER A 107 2.33 5.61 17.82
C SER A 107 2.78 6.31 19.10
N SER A 108 2.15 5.95 20.21
CA SER A 108 2.57 6.39 21.54
C SER A 108 3.89 5.79 22.02
N HIS A 109 4.48 4.84 21.30
CA HIS A 109 5.68 4.12 21.73
C HIS A 109 6.94 4.96 21.56
N GLU A 110 7.10 5.61 20.41
CA GLU A 110 8.27 6.40 20.07
C GLU A 110 7.82 7.65 19.30
N ASP A 111 8.21 8.82 19.79
CA ASP A 111 7.77 10.08 19.20
C ASP A 111 8.54 10.37 17.90
N GLY A 112 7.84 10.85 16.88
CA GLY A 112 8.41 11.20 15.57
C GLY A 112 8.73 10.01 14.66
N GLU A 113 8.83 8.79 15.18
CA GLU A 113 9.08 7.60 14.37
C GLU A 113 7.77 6.92 13.95
N LEU A 114 7.85 6.26 12.79
CA LEU A 114 6.77 5.49 12.21
C LEU A 114 6.94 4.01 12.55
N THR A 115 5.85 3.34 12.90
CA THR A 115 5.85 1.92 13.24
C THR A 115 4.94 1.10 12.32
N SER A 116 5.30 -0.17 12.09
CA SER A 116 4.45 -1.11 11.36
C SER A 116 3.43 -1.77 12.29
N LEU A 117 2.38 -2.36 11.71
CA LEU A 117 1.43 -3.17 12.47
C LEU A 117 2.09 -4.43 13.06
N ASP A 118 3.06 -5.03 12.37
CA ASP A 118 3.78 -6.21 12.86
C ASP A 118 4.62 -5.83 14.10
N ASP A 119 5.27 -4.66 14.10
CA ASP A 119 6.04 -4.17 15.25
C ASP A 119 5.14 -3.80 16.43
N TYR A 120 3.98 -3.17 16.17
CA TYR A 120 2.97 -2.93 17.19
C TYR A 120 2.56 -4.25 17.85
N VAL A 121 2.24 -5.27 17.03
CA VAL A 121 1.82 -6.60 17.53
C VAL A 121 2.92 -7.24 18.38
N ALA A 122 4.19 -7.09 18.00
CA ALA A 122 5.32 -7.60 18.79
C ALA A 122 5.44 -6.93 20.18
N ARG A 123 4.94 -5.69 20.33
CA ARG A 123 4.94 -4.94 21.60
C ARG A 123 3.65 -5.07 22.40
N MET A 124 2.64 -5.79 21.89
CA MET A 124 1.37 -5.99 22.59
C MET A 124 1.57 -6.71 23.93
N LYS A 125 0.77 -6.33 24.93
CA LYS A 125 0.80 -6.99 26.24
C LYS A 125 0.27 -8.41 26.16
N LYS A 126 0.70 -9.23 27.13
CA LYS A 126 0.10 -10.54 27.39
C LYS A 126 -1.41 -10.35 27.65
N ASN A 127 -2.25 -11.02 26.86
CA ASN A 127 -3.72 -10.94 26.85
C ASN A 127 -4.33 -9.67 26.19
N GLN A 128 -3.54 -8.87 25.46
CA GLN A 128 -4.11 -7.83 24.62
C GLN A 128 -4.61 -8.46 23.30
N GLU A 129 -5.91 -8.30 23.00
CA GLU A 129 -6.53 -8.87 21.79
C GLU A 129 -6.80 -7.81 20.71
N HIS A 130 -6.64 -6.53 21.04
CA HIS A 130 -7.00 -5.41 20.16
C HIS A 130 -5.82 -4.46 19.96
N ILE A 131 -5.69 -3.97 18.72
CA ILE A 131 -4.84 -2.83 18.37
C ILE A 131 -5.63 -1.57 18.69
N PHE A 132 -5.10 -0.72 19.57
CA PHE A 132 -5.71 0.56 19.90
C PHE A 132 -5.21 1.64 18.95
N PHE A 133 -6.13 2.46 18.46
CA PHE A 133 -5.82 3.64 17.69
C PHE A 133 -6.72 4.81 18.10
N VAL A 134 -6.27 6.01 17.81
CA VAL A 134 -7.08 7.22 17.85
C VAL A 134 -6.88 7.98 16.55
N ALA A 135 -7.96 8.55 16.05
CA ALA A 135 -7.94 9.41 14.87
C ALA A 135 -8.26 10.85 15.26
N GLY A 136 -7.67 11.81 14.53
CA GLY A 136 -7.84 13.23 14.76
C GLY A 136 -7.20 14.06 13.66
N SER A 137 -7.35 15.38 13.72
CA SER A 137 -6.89 16.29 12.68
C SER A 137 -5.41 16.67 12.78
N SER A 138 -4.75 16.38 13.90
CA SER A 138 -3.35 16.72 14.16
C SER A 138 -2.71 15.80 15.21
N MET A 139 -1.38 15.78 15.25
CA MET A 139 -0.62 14.98 16.22
C MET A 139 -0.84 15.50 17.65
N GLU A 140 -0.99 16.81 17.81
CA GLU A 140 -1.25 17.47 19.09
C GLU A 140 -2.61 17.06 19.66
N GLU A 141 -3.65 17.03 18.81
CA GLU A 141 -5.00 16.64 19.20
C GLU A 141 -5.05 15.17 19.66
N VAL A 142 -4.51 14.25 18.86
CA VAL A 142 -4.55 12.82 19.17
C VAL A 142 -3.74 12.49 20.43
N LYS A 143 -2.59 13.15 20.65
CA LYS A 143 -1.79 12.98 21.87
C LYS A 143 -2.47 13.55 23.12
N ALA A 144 -3.20 14.66 23.00
CA ALA A 144 -3.91 15.29 24.11
C ALA A 144 -5.27 14.62 24.43
N SER A 145 -5.67 13.61 23.65
CA SER A 145 -6.95 12.93 23.81
C SER A 145 -7.08 12.23 25.19
N PRO A 146 -8.16 12.49 25.96
CA PRO A 146 -8.41 11.79 27.23
C PRO A 146 -8.52 10.27 27.08
N PHE A 147 -8.94 9.79 25.90
CA PHE A 147 -9.03 8.36 25.59
C PHE A 147 -7.65 7.70 25.54
N VAL A 148 -6.66 8.41 24.97
CA VAL A 148 -5.26 7.97 24.92
C VAL A 148 -4.67 7.95 26.32
N GLU A 149 -4.85 9.01 27.11
CA GLU A 149 -4.30 9.12 28.47
C GLU A 149 -4.63 7.89 29.34
N ARG A 150 -5.89 7.43 29.29
CA ARG A 150 -6.32 6.24 30.06
C ARG A 150 -5.64 4.95 29.60
N LEU A 151 -5.43 4.78 28.30
CA LEU A 151 -4.75 3.61 27.73
C LEU A 151 -3.26 3.63 28.04
N LEU A 152 -2.60 4.79 27.89
CA LEU A 152 -1.18 4.96 28.21
C LEU A 152 -0.90 4.75 29.70
N LYS A 153 -1.77 5.24 30.60
CA LYS A 153 -1.68 4.96 32.05
C LYS A 153 -1.77 3.46 32.37
N ARG A 154 -2.52 2.72 31.56
CA ARG A 154 -2.59 1.25 31.62
C ARG A 154 -1.45 0.58 30.84
N GLY A 155 -0.55 1.36 30.25
CA GLY A 155 0.63 0.97 29.48
C GLY A 155 0.35 0.36 28.11
N TYR A 156 -0.85 0.54 27.55
CA TYR A 156 -1.14 0.11 26.18
C TYR A 156 -0.55 1.09 25.17
N GLU A 157 -0.06 0.58 24.05
CA GLU A 157 0.34 1.41 22.92
C GLU A 157 -0.89 1.83 22.11
N VAL A 158 -0.91 3.08 21.62
CA VAL A 158 -1.98 3.60 20.77
C VAL A 158 -1.38 4.14 19.47
N LEU A 159 -1.94 3.71 18.34
CA LEU A 159 -1.62 4.27 17.01
C LEU A 159 -2.30 5.62 16.82
N TYR A 160 -1.61 6.55 16.18
CA TYR A 160 -2.07 7.90 15.89
C TYR A 160 -2.35 8.05 14.40
N LEU A 161 -3.62 8.25 14.07
CA LEU A 161 -4.12 8.38 12.71
C LEU A 161 -4.48 9.85 12.49
N THR A 162 -3.66 10.55 11.71
CA THR A 162 -3.81 11.99 11.51
C THR A 162 -4.12 12.36 10.07
N GLU A 163 -4.11 11.38 9.16
CA GLU A 163 -4.49 11.61 7.77
C GLU A 163 -5.97 11.27 7.57
N PRO A 164 -6.75 12.06 6.80
CA PRO A 164 -8.18 11.80 6.58
C PRO A 164 -8.50 10.41 6.03
N ILE A 165 -7.56 9.80 5.30
CA ILE A 165 -7.71 8.47 4.72
C ILE A 165 -7.59 7.34 5.76
N ASP A 166 -6.98 7.61 6.92
CA ASP A 166 -6.61 6.56 7.88
C ASP A 166 -7.81 5.85 8.53
N GLU A 167 -8.97 6.51 8.58
CA GLU A 167 -10.19 5.96 9.18
C GLU A 167 -10.98 5.00 8.26
N TYR A 168 -10.66 4.97 6.96
CA TYR A 168 -11.39 4.21 5.92
C TYR A 168 -10.74 2.86 5.60
#